data_AF-A0A250J5X5-F1
#
_entry.id   AF-A0A250J5X5-F1
#
_cell.length_a   1.000
_cell.length_b   1.000
_cell.length_c   1.000
_cell.angle_alpha   90.00
_cell.angle_beta   90.00
_cell.angle_gamma   90.00
#
_symmetry.space_group_name_H-M   'P 1'
#
loop_
_entity.id
_entity.type
_entity.pdbx_description
1 polymer ?
#
loop_
_entity_poly.entity_id
_entity_poly.type
_entity_poly.pdbx_seq_one_letter_code
_entity_poly.pdbx_strand_id
1 'polypeptide(L)'
;MRGNSYLPFEKRSAHLFFQLVARRYEKGSMLLTTNQMVGQWGGVFGDDVLAAAILDRLLHHSHTLLIQGDSYRLRQKKKAGLLSRSVPQATGSAAEPER
;
A
#
# COMPACT_ATOMS: atom_id res chain seq x y z
N MET A 1 11.83 -9.89 -3.71
CA MET A 1 11.10 -8.62 -3.94
C MET A 1 9.61 -8.94 -4.07
N ARG A 2 8.79 -8.57 -3.08
CA ARG A 2 7.33 -8.82 -3.12
C ARG A 2 6.70 -7.77 -4.03
N GLY A 3 6.23 -8.18 -5.22
CA GLY A 3 5.54 -7.29 -6.15
C GLY A 3 4.21 -6.82 -5.55
N ASN A 4 4.12 -5.54 -5.22
CA ASN A 4 2.83 -4.91 -5.01
C ASN A 4 2.12 -4.86 -6.37
N SER A 5 0.96 -5.52 -6.50
CA SER A 5 0.09 -5.47 -7.68
C SER A 5 -0.58 -4.10 -7.86
N TYR A 6 0.22 -3.03 -7.93
CA TYR A 6 -0.26 -1.71 -8.31
C TYR A 6 0.77 -1.11 -9.25
N LEU A 7 0.30 -0.77 -10.45
CA LEU A 7 1.14 -0.15 -11.47
C LEU A 7 1.55 1.24 -10.99
N PRO A 8 2.84 1.60 -11.05
CA PRO A 8 3.24 2.98 -10.84
C PRO A 8 2.49 3.87 -11.84
N PHE A 9 2.15 5.09 -11.42
CA PHE A 9 1.48 6.04 -12.29
C PHE A 9 2.32 6.30 -13.53
N GLU A 10 1.68 6.29 -14.69
CA GLU A 10 2.26 6.94 -15.86
C GLU A 10 2.41 8.45 -15.56
N LYS A 11 3.48 9.08 -16.04
CA LYS A 11 3.78 10.50 -15.80
C LYS A 11 2.58 11.41 -16.03
N ARG A 12 1.83 11.19 -17.11
CA ARG A 12 0.63 11.98 -17.42
C ARG A 12 -0.44 11.86 -16.33
N SER A 13 -0.69 10.64 -15.87
CA SER A 13 -1.68 10.36 -14.82
C SER A 13 -1.23 10.96 -13.48
N ALA A 14 0.07 10.93 -13.17
CA ALA A 14 0.61 11.58 -11.98
C ALA A 14 0.38 13.10 -11.99
N HIS A 15 0.62 13.74 -13.14
CA HIS A 15 0.35 15.17 -13.30
C HIS A 15 -1.14 15.51 -13.21
N LEU A 16 -2.03 14.68 -13.76
CA LEU A 16 -3.48 14.87 -13.61
C LEU A 16 -3.92 14.76 -12.14
N PHE A 17 -3.35 13.80 -11.41
CA PHE A 17 -3.60 13.67 -9.98
C PHE A 17 -3.13 14.91 -9.21
N PHE A 18 -1.92 15.42 -9.52
CA PHE A 18 -1.44 16.67 -8.95
C PHE A 18 -2.38 17.85 -9.24
N GLN A 19 -2.88 18.00 -10.47
CA GLN A 19 -3.84 19.05 -10.81
C GLN A 19 -5.14 18.94 -10.01
N LEU A 20 -5.64 17.72 -9.81
CA LEU A 20 -6.82 17.47 -8.97
C LEU A 20 -6.57 17.91 -7.53
N VAL A 21 -5.45 17.49 -6.93
CA VAL A 21 -5.04 17.85 -5.57
C VAL A 21 -4.90 19.37 -5.45
N ALA A 22 -4.18 20.01 -6.37
CA ALA A 22 -3.97 21.46 -6.37
C ALA A 22 -5.28 22.25 -6.51
N ARG A 23 -6.26 21.75 -7.28
CA ARG A 23 -7.58 22.40 -7.42
C ARG A 23 -8.45 22.28 -6.18
N ARG A 24 -8.29 21.22 -5.38
CA ARG A 24 -9.07 20.99 -4.16
C ARG A 24 -8.39 21.51 -2.90
N TYR A 25 -7.06 21.69 -2.93
CA TYR A 25 -6.29 22.29 -1.86
C TYR A 25 -6.93 23.61 -1.41
N GLU A 26 -7.21 23.71 -0.10
CA GLU A 26 -7.91 24.82 0.56
C GLU A 26 -9.34 25.15 0.04
N LYS A 27 -9.87 24.36 -0.89
CA LYS A 27 -11.18 24.60 -1.54
C LYS A 27 -12.21 23.52 -1.27
N GLY A 28 -11.79 22.36 -0.76
CA GLY A 28 -12.72 21.37 -0.23
C GLY A 28 -12.05 20.07 0.20
N SER A 29 -12.76 19.29 1.02
CA SER A 29 -12.23 18.07 1.61
C SER A 29 -11.96 16.98 0.56
N MET A 30 -10.98 16.13 0.86
CA MET A 30 -10.62 14.94 0.10
C MET A 30 -10.43 13.78 1.08
N LEU A 31 -11.02 12.62 0.77
CA LEU A 31 -10.71 11.36 1.44
C LEU A 31 -9.89 10.49 0.50
N LEU A 32 -8.74 10.04 0.97
CA LEU A 32 -7.85 9.15 0.24
C LEU A 32 -7.56 7.91 1.06
N THR A 33 -7.62 6.76 0.40
CA THR A 33 -7.17 5.49 0.96
C THR A 33 -5.99 4.99 0.15
N THR A 34 -4.91 4.63 0.83
CA THR A 34 -3.73 4.04 0.20
C THR A 34 -3.23 2.87 1.04
N ASN A 35 -2.72 1.84 0.37
CA ASN A 35 -1.98 0.75 1.01
C ASN A 35 -0.48 1.02 1.07
N GLN A 36 -0.02 2.16 0.54
CA GLN A 36 1.37 2.57 0.52
C GLN A 36 1.64 3.61 1.59
N MET A 37 2.75 3.45 2.30
CA MET A 37 3.24 4.45 3.24
C MET A 37 3.64 5.72 2.49
N VAL A 38 3.46 6.88 3.14
CA VAL A 38 3.79 8.21 2.57
C VAL A 38 5.21 8.25 1.97
N GLY A 39 6.21 7.68 2.66
CA GLY A 39 7.59 7.63 2.16
C GLY A 39 7.82 6.79 0.91
N GLN A 40 6.83 6.00 0.46
CA GLN A 40 6.91 5.17 -0.74
C GLN A 40 6.27 5.85 -1.97
N TRP A 41 5.72 7.06 -1.80
CA TRP A 41 4.97 7.73 -2.86
C TRP A 41 5.83 8.17 -4.04
N GLY A 42 7.13 8.39 -3.83
CA GLY A 42 8.09 8.61 -4.91
C GLY A 42 8.03 7.52 -5.98
N GLY A 43 8.06 6.26 -5.55
CA GLY A 43 7.90 5.11 -6.44
C GLY A 43 6.48 4.95 -7.01
N VAL A 44 5.45 5.48 -6.34
CA VAL A 44 4.06 5.46 -6.84
C VAL A 44 3.88 6.44 -8.00
N PHE A 45 4.44 7.65 -7.90
CA PHE A 45 4.33 8.67 -8.94
C PHE A 45 5.48 8.64 -9.96
N GLY A 46 6.55 7.89 -9.70
CA GLY A 46 7.74 7.79 -10.55
C GLY A 46 8.58 9.07 -10.57
N ASP A 47 8.34 9.99 -9.63
CA ASP A 47 9.01 11.28 -9.50
C ASP A 47 8.89 11.75 -8.04
N ASP A 48 10.02 11.79 -7.33
CA ASP A 48 10.09 12.17 -5.92
C ASP A 48 9.70 13.64 -5.69
N VAL A 49 10.01 14.52 -6.65
CA VAL A 49 9.69 15.96 -6.55
C VAL A 49 8.18 16.16 -6.69
N LEU A 50 7.56 15.48 -7.67
CA LEU A 50 6.12 15.51 -7.84
C LEU A 50 5.39 14.89 -6.64
N ALA A 51 5.89 13.76 -6.14
CA ALA A 51 5.34 13.11 -4.96
C ALA A 51 5.39 14.03 -3.74
N ALA A 52 6.53 14.70 -3.50
CA ALA A 52 6.67 15.67 -2.41
C ALA A 52 5.68 16.84 -2.55
N ALA A 53 5.53 17.40 -3.76
CA ALA A 53 4.60 18.50 -4.01
C ALA A 53 3.12 18.11 -3.81
N ILE A 54 2.76 16.87 -4.14
CA ILE A 54 1.44 16.30 -3.86
C ILE A 54 1.24 16.13 -2.36
N LEU A 55 2.20 15.49 -1.68
CA LEU A 55 2.14 15.20 -0.25
C LEU A 55 2.08 16.47 0.59
N ASP A 56 2.83 17.49 0.24
CA ASP A 56 2.81 18.81 0.87
C ASP A 56 1.37 19.35 0.96
N ARG A 57 0.66 19.36 -0.17
CA ARG A 57 -0.73 19.83 -0.24
C ARG A 57 -1.71 18.93 0.49
N LEU A 58 -1.54 17.60 0.38
CA LEU A 58 -2.44 16.66 1.04
C LEU A 58 -2.27 16.68 2.56
N LEU A 59 -1.04 16.80 3.06
CA LEU A 59 -0.72 16.64 4.48
C LEU A 59 -0.89 17.93 5.28
N HIS A 60 -0.82 19.11 4.63
CA HIS A 60 -0.93 20.41 5.33
C HIS A 60 -2.23 20.55 6.15
N HIS A 61 -3.37 20.09 5.63
CA HIS A 61 -4.67 20.12 6.32
C HIS A 61 -5.35 18.74 6.31
N SER A 62 -4.71 17.74 6.92
CA SER A 62 -5.25 16.38 6.97
C SER A 62 -5.20 15.73 8.35
N HIS A 63 -6.01 14.68 8.50
CA HIS A 63 -5.87 13.69 9.54
C HIS A 63 -5.42 12.37 8.91
N THR A 64 -4.22 11.91 9.25
CA THR A 64 -3.69 10.64 8.75
C THR A 64 -4.10 9.51 9.70
N LEU A 65 -4.80 8.51 9.18
CA LEU A 65 -5.21 7.32 9.93
C LEU A 65 -4.42 6.11 9.43
N LEU A 66 -3.56 5.57 10.30
CA LEU A 66 -2.87 4.31 10.03
C LEU A 66 -3.77 3.14 10.42
N ILE A 67 -4.20 2.34 9.45
CA ILE A 67 -5.02 1.16 9.68
C ILE A 67 -4.10 -0.06 9.73
N GLN A 68 -4.09 -0.74 10.87
CA GLN A 68 -3.32 -1.98 11.09
C GLN A 68 -4.25 -3.14 11.42
N GLY A 69 -3.83 -4.35 11.05
CA GLY A 69 -4.54 -5.59 11.37
C GLY A 69 -4.77 -6.50 10.17
N ASP A 70 -5.39 -7.64 10.45
CA ASP A 70 -5.68 -8.65 9.44
C ASP A 70 -6.68 -8.15 8.39
N SER A 71 -6.43 -8.54 7.13
CA SER A 71 -7.36 -8.30 6.02
C SER A 71 -8.75 -8.81 6.37
N TYR A 72 -9.74 -7.92 6.28
CA TYR A 72 -11.14 -8.27 6.53
C TYR A 72 -11.62 -9.39 5.60
N ARG A 73 -11.19 -9.37 4.33
CA ARG A 73 -11.46 -10.42 3.34
C ARG A 73 -10.93 -11.79 3.79
N LEU A 74 -9.73 -11.81 4.38
CA LEU A 74 -9.13 -13.04 4.89
C LEU A 74 -9.90 -13.56 6.12
N ARG A 75 -10.28 -12.66 7.03
CA ARG A 75 -11.10 -13.01 8.20
C ARG A 75 -12.44 -13.63 7.79
N GLN A 76 -13.11 -13.09 6.77
CA GLN A 76 -14.35 -13.66 6.24
C GLN A 76 -14.12 -15.06 5.64
N LYS A 77 -13.07 -15.25 4.84
CA LYS A 77 -12.73 -16.57 4.29
C LYS A 77 -12.38 -17.59 5.40
N LYS A 78 -11.70 -17.17 6.48
CA LYS A 78 -11.45 -18.01 7.66
C LYS A 78 -12.76 -18.41 8.33
N LYS A 79 -13.67 -17.45 8.56
CA LYS A 79 -14.99 -17.70 9.15
C LYS A 79 -15.87 -18.62 8.31
N ALA A 80 -15.78 -18.51 6.98
CA ALA A 80 -16.52 -19.35 6.04
C ALA A 80 -15.92 -20.76 5.87
N GLY A 81 -14.89 -21.14 6.64
CA GLY A 81 -14.21 -22.43 6.50
C GLY A 81 -13.36 -22.58 5.23
N LEU A 82 -13.31 -21.56 4.38
CA LEU A 82 -12.62 -21.58 3.08
C LEU A 82 -11.09 -21.55 3.18
N LEU A 83 -10.55 -21.33 4.38
CA LEU A 83 -9.10 -21.35 4.66
C LEU A 83 -8.67 -22.52 5.57
N SER A 84 -9.51 -23.54 5.76
CA SER A 84 -9.08 -24.77 6.45
C SER A 84 -8.61 -25.84 5.46
N ARG A 85 -7.33 -25.79 5.06
CA ARG A 85 -6.57 -26.99 4.64
C ARG A 85 -5.04 -26.74 4.64
N SER A 86 -4.41 -27.33 5.65
CA SER A 86 -3.02 -27.80 5.83
C SER A 86 -1.89 -27.38 4.86
N VAL A 87 -0.80 -26.86 5.43
CA VAL A 87 0.54 -27.38 5.11
C VAL A 87 1.09 -27.96 6.42
N PRO A 88 1.44 -29.26 6.50
CA PRO A 88 2.23 -29.76 7.61
C PRO A 88 3.54 -28.97 7.66
N GLN A 89 3.84 -28.33 8.79
CA GLN A 89 5.19 -27.90 9.10
C GLN A 89 6.10 -29.13 8.96
N ALA A 90 6.97 -29.13 7.95
CA ALA A 90 8.07 -30.07 7.91
C ALA A 90 8.85 -29.91 9.22
N THR A 91 8.79 -30.96 10.03
CA THR A 91 9.57 -31.14 11.25
C THR A 91 11.04 -30.96 10.94
N GLY A 92 11.72 -30.09 11.69
CA GLY A 92 13.16 -30.00 11.66
C GLY A 92 13.85 -31.23 12.26
N SER A 93 15.08 -31.44 11.80
CA SER A 93 16.19 -32.17 12.44
C SER A 93 16.25 -33.69 12.32
N ALA A 94 17.17 -34.18 11.47
CA ALA A 94 18.23 -35.12 11.90
C ALA A 94 19.31 -35.29 10.80
N ALA A 95 20.54 -34.92 11.15
CA ALA A 95 21.83 -35.55 10.83
C ALA A 95 22.20 -35.91 9.38
N GLU A 96 23.21 -35.19 8.91
CA GLU A 96 24.27 -35.62 7.99
C GLU A 96 24.87 -36.99 8.40
N PRO A 97 25.24 -37.83 7.41
CA PRO A 97 26.53 -38.49 7.52
C PRO A 97 27.35 -38.44 6.23
N GLU A 98 28.65 -38.31 6.46
CA GLU A 98 29.78 -38.37 5.54
C GLU A 98 29.72 -39.50 4.49
N ARG A 99 30.11 -39.18 3.25
CA ARG A 99 31.10 -39.93 2.44
C ARG A 99 31.78 -39.01 1.44
#